data_AF-A0A316MRQ8-F1
#
_entry.id   AF-A0A316MRQ8-F1
#
_cell.length_a   1.000
_cell.length_b   1.000
_cell.length_c   1.000
_cell.angle_alpha   90.00
_cell.angle_beta   90.00
_cell.angle_gamma   90.00
#
_symmetry.space_group_name_H-M   'P 1'
#
loop_
_entity.id
_entity.type
_entity.pdbx_description
1 polymer ?
#
loop_
_entity_poly.entity_id
_entity_poly.type
_entity_poly.pdbx_seq_one_letter_code
_entity_poly.pdbx_strand_id
1 'polypeptide(L)' 'MTANEAFDGYLSSLPNNIRIAKTRDLRFFLDISSYVIHDWRIGRTRIRPIYQREISKIVGEDIFRDVIN' A
#
# COMPACT_ATOMS: atom_id res chain seq x y z
N MET A 1 0.02 13.89 5.93
CA MET A 1 0.53 12.63 5.39
C MET A 1 -0.20 12.33 4.09
N THR A 2 0.53 11.96 3.04
CA THR A 2 -0.07 11.49 1.78
C THR A 2 -0.39 10.00 1.86
N ALA A 3 -1.25 9.49 0.98
CA ALA A 3 -1.52 8.06 0.90
C ALA A 3 -0.24 7.24 0.61
N ASN A 4 0.67 7.77 -0.20
CA ASN A 4 1.95 7.14 -0.52
C ASN A 4 2.85 7.01 0.72
N GLU A 5 2.95 8.06 1.52
CA GLU A 5 3.71 8.04 2.79
C GLU A 5 3.11 7.06 3.79
N ALA A 6 1.78 7.05 3.92
CA ALA A 6 1.08 6.10 4.80
C ALA A 6 1.32 4.65 4.37
N PHE A 7 1.24 4.38 3.06
CA PHE A 7 1.46 3.07 2.47
C PHE A 7 2.91 2.59 2.63
N ASP A 8 3.89 3.44 2.35
CA ASP A 8 5.29 3.09 2.54
C ASP A 8 5.63 2.93 4.02
N GLY A 9 5.11 3.79 4.89
CA GLY A 9 5.26 3.70 6.34
C GLY A 9 4.75 2.35 6.87
N TYR A 10 3.55 1.94 6.46
CA TYR A 10 2.99 0.64 6.78
C TYR A 10 3.93 -0.50 6.34
N LEU A 11 4.27 -0.57 5.04
CA LEU A 11 5.10 -1.66 4.53
C LEU A 11 6.49 -1.68 5.16
N SER A 12 7.08 -0.52 5.44
CA SER A 12 8.41 -0.38 6.07
C SER A 12 8.42 -0.75 7.55
N SER A 13 7.28 -0.64 8.25
CA SER A 13 7.13 -1.09 9.64
C SER A 13 7.08 -2.62 9.80
N LEU A 14 6.78 -3.35 8.72
CA LEU A 14 6.63 -4.80 8.76
C LEU A 14 7.99 -5.51 8.76
N PRO A 15 8.14 -6.64 9.49
CA PRO A 15 9.26 -7.55 9.31
C PRO A 15 9.39 -8.01 7.86
N ASN A 16 10.61 -8.25 7.39
CA ASN A 16 10.87 -8.48 5.96
C ASN A 16 10.05 -9.63 5.35
N ASN A 17 9.89 -10.74 6.08
CA ASN A 17 9.07 -11.88 5.66
C ASN A 17 7.58 -11.50 5.52
N ILE A 18 7.05 -10.71 6.46
CA ILE A 18 5.65 -10.24 6.44
C ILE A 18 5.44 -9.22 5.32
N ARG A 19 6.38 -8.30 5.14
CA ARG A 19 6.37 -7.33 4.04
C ARG A 19 6.33 -8.02 2.67
N ILE A 20 7.12 -9.07 2.48
CA ILE A 20 7.13 -9.87 1.23
C ILE A 20 5.77 -10.55 1.03
N ALA A 21 5.21 -11.18 2.06
CA ALA A 21 3.90 -11.81 1.98
C ALA A 21 2.79 -10.80 1.64
N LYS A 22 2.72 -9.66 2.35
CA LYS A 22 1.74 -8.59 2.08
C LYS A 22 1.91 -7.98 0.70
N THR A 23 3.14 -7.76 0.24
CA THR A 23 3.41 -7.28 -1.13
C THR A 23 2.89 -8.27 -2.17
N ARG A 24 3.08 -9.58 -1.95
CA ARG A 24 2.55 -10.62 -2.84
C ARG A 24 1.03 -10.61 -2.86
N ASP A 25 0.39 -10.53 -1.70
CA ASP A 25 -1.08 -10.53 -1.59
C ASP A 25 -1.68 -9.30 -2.28
N LEU A 26 -1.09 -8.11 -2.07
CA LEU A 26 -1.50 -6.88 -2.76
C LEU A 26 -1.42 -7.01 -4.28
N ARG A 27 -0.33 -7.58 -4.80
CA ARG A 27 -0.19 -7.82 -6.25
C ARG A 27 -1.27 -8.75 -6.78
N PHE A 28 -1.53 -9.84 -6.06
CA PHE A 28 -2.50 -10.85 -6.46
C PHE A 28 -3.94 -10.30 -6.44
N PHE A 29 -4.34 -9.65 -5.35
CA PHE A 29 -5.72 -9.20 -5.18
C PHE A 29 -6.05 -7.91 -5.94
N LEU A 30 -5.07 -7.04 -6.18
CA LEU A 30 -5.29 -5.81 -6.95
C LEU A 30 -4.99 -5.98 -8.44
N ASP A 31 -4.51 -7.15 -8.87
CA ASP A 31 -4.03 -7.43 -10.23
C ASP A 31 -3.03 -6.38 -10.73
N ILE A 32 -2.01 -6.09 -9.90
CA ILE A 32 -0.98 -5.09 -10.19
C ILE A 32 0.43 -5.69 -10.22
N SER A 33 1.30 -5.06 -11.00
CA SER A 33 2.72 -5.42 -11.02
C SER A 33 3.46 -4.94 -9.77
N SER A 34 4.62 -5.54 -9.49
CA SER A 34 5.51 -5.07 -8.43
C SER A 34 6.00 -3.63 -8.66
N TYR A 35 6.06 -3.18 -9.92
CA TYR A 35 6.43 -1.81 -10.25
C TYR A 35 5.42 -0.79 -9.76
N VAL A 36 4.12 -1.10 -9.81
CA VAL A 36 3.07 -0.21 -9.28
C VAL A 36 3.26 -0.02 -7.78
N ILE A 37 3.50 -1.10 -7.03
CA ILE A 37 3.78 -1.02 -5.59
C ILE A 37 5.05 -0.21 -5.33
N HIS A 38 6.12 -0.46 -6.08
CA HIS A 38 7.35 0.31 -5.95
C HIS A 38 7.10 1.81 -6.19
N ASP A 39 6.41 2.16 -7.26
CA ASP A 39 6.08 3.55 -7.62
C ASP A 39 5.17 4.22 -6.58
N TRP A 40 4.27 3.46 -5.95
CA TRP A 40 3.51 3.94 -4.80
C TRP A 40 4.40 4.20 -3.59
N ARG A 41 5.32 3.29 -3.27
CA ARG A 41 6.22 3.44 -2.12
C ARG A 41 7.15 4.66 -2.24
N ILE A 42 7.64 4.95 -3.45
CA ILE A 42 8.52 6.10 -3.69
C ILE A 42 7.76 7.39 -4.06
N GLY A 43 6.42 7.37 -4.04
CA GLY A 43 5.60 8.54 -4.36
C GLY A 43 5.59 8.96 -5.84
N ARG A 44 6.07 8.13 -6.76
CA ARG A 44 6.10 8.42 -8.20
C ARG A 44 4.71 8.47 -8.83
N THR A 45 3.80 7.62 -8.35
CA THR A 45 2.39 7.64 -8.76
C THR A 45 1.48 7.72 -7.54
N ARG A 46 0.41 8.49 -7.64
CA ARG A 46 -0.56 8.66 -6.53
C ARG A 46 -1.43 7.40 -6.38
N ILE A 47 -1.62 6.95 -5.15
CA ILE A 47 -2.58 5.91 -4.82
C ILE A 47 -3.99 6.51 -4.90
N ARG A 48 -4.76 6.15 -5.94
CA ARG A 48 -6.13 6.63 -6.10
C ARG A 48 -7.03 6.10 -4.96
N PRO A 49 -8.09 6.83 -4.56
CA PRO A 49 -8.97 6.43 -3.46
C PRO A 49 -9.56 5.00 -3.60
N ILE A 50 -9.82 4.55 -4.83
CA ILE A 50 -10.26 3.18 -5.09
C ILE A 50 -9.24 2.14 -4.59
N TYR A 51 -7.96 2.37 -4.83
CA TYR A 51 -6.90 1.48 -4.35
C TYR A 51 -6.70 1.60 -2.84
N GLN A 52 -6.87 2.79 -2.25
CA GLN A 52 -6.78 2.95 -0.79
C GLN A 52 -7.79 2.03 -0.08
N ARG A 53 -9.04 2.03 -0.53
CA ARG A 53 -10.10 1.17 0.02
C ARG A 53 -9.77 -0.31 -0.13
N GLU A 54 -9.32 -0.75 -1.30
CA GLU A 54 -8.99 -2.16 -1.52
C GLU A 54 -7.74 -2.59 -0.74
N ILE A 55 -6.73 -1.72 -0.63
CA ILE A 55 -5.55 -1.96 0.20
C ILE A 55 -5.96 -2.15 1.66
N SER A 56 -6.78 -1.26 2.25
CA SER A 56 -7.25 -1.40 3.64
C SER A 56 -7.97 -2.73 3.88
N LYS A 57 -8.77 -3.22 2.91
CA LYS A 57 -9.40 -4.55 3.00
C LYS A 57 -8.39 -5.70 2.99
N ILE A 58 -7.38 -5.64 2.12
CA ILE A 58 -6.36 -6.70 1.98
C ILE A 58 -5.44 -6.75 3.20
N VAL A 59 -5.05 -5.58 3.72
CA VAL A 59 -4.17 -5.51 4.89
C VAL A 59 -4.91 -5.81 6.19
N GLY A 60 -6.22 -5.52 6.24
CA GLY A 60 -7.11 -5.80 7.37
C GLY A 60 -7.25 -4.65 8.36
N GLU A 61 -6.68 -3.48 8.06
CA GLU A 61 -6.74 -2.27 8.88
C GLU A 61 -6.75 -1.03 7.99
N ASP A 62 -7.29 0.08 8.51
CA ASP A 62 -7.30 1.34 7.77
C ASP A 62 -6.01 2.12 7.94
N ILE A 63 -5.04 1.84 7.06
CA ILE A 63 -3.73 2.51 7.05
C ILE A 63 -3.80 3.96 6.50
N PHE A 64 -4.93 4.39 5.94
CA PHE A 64 -5.09 5.72 5.33
C PHE A 64 -5.92 6.69 6.17
N ARG A 65 -6.31 6.31 7.40
CA ARG A 65 -7.21 7.11 8.26
C ARG A 65 -6.75 8.56 8.51
N ASP A 66 -5.43 8.79 8.51
CA ASP A 66 -4.79 10.08 8.81
C ASP A 66 -4.32 10.82 7.53
N VAL A 67 -4.79 10.37 6.36
CA VAL A 67 -4.50 10.99 5.06
C VAL A 67 -5.51 12.11 4.80
N ILE A 68 -5.02 13.33 4.64
CA ILE A 68 -5.84 14.50 4.29
C ILE A 68 -6.00 14.51 2.76
N ASN A 69 -7.25 14.47 2.28
CA ASN A 69 -7.60 14.53 0.85
C ASN A 69 -7.42 15.93 0.26
#